data_AF-A0A399EKF9-F1
#
_entry.id   AF-A0A399EKF9-F1
#
_cell.length_a   1.000
_cell.length_b   1.000
_cell.length_c   1.000
_cell.angle_alpha   90.00
_cell.angle_beta   90.00
_cell.angle_gamma   90.00
#
_symmetry.space_group_name_H-M   'P 1'
#
loop_
_entity.id
_entity.type
_entity.pdbx_description
1 polymer ?
#
loop_
_entity_poly.entity_id
_entity_poly.type
_entity_poly.pdbx_seq_one_letter_code
_entity_poly.pdbx_strand_id
1 'polypeptide(L)'
;MNPYLARIIALLGKDDPLASLAATPQRLEELLPRLEPDRSYAPGKWTAREILCHLADTELAMGFRFRQILAQDNHTVQPFDQDAWAARYGGLPMRLAFETFEALRAWNLALLRGLSEEDLERTCYHPEREEWESLRLLVRFLAGHDLNHLGQLEVIASQSARG
;
A
#
# COMPACT_ATOMS: atom_id res chain seq x y z
N MET A 1 -15.63 12.60 -1.58
CA MET A 1 -14.75 11.59 -0.97
C MET A 1 -15.42 10.23 -1.04
N ASN A 2 -14.89 9.38 -1.92
CA ASN A 2 -15.30 7.99 -2.09
C ASN A 2 -15.39 7.21 -0.74
N PRO A 3 -16.49 6.46 -0.45
CA PRO A 3 -16.68 5.74 0.81
C PRO A 3 -15.56 4.73 1.14
N TYR A 4 -14.98 4.10 0.13
CA TYR A 4 -13.85 3.18 0.31
C TYR A 4 -12.61 3.93 0.81
N LEU A 5 -12.30 5.07 0.20
CA LEU A 5 -11.17 5.91 0.58
C LEU A 5 -11.33 6.43 2.02
N ALA A 6 -12.55 6.85 2.39
CA ALA A 6 -12.87 7.28 3.75
C ALA A 6 -12.62 6.16 4.77
N ARG A 7 -13.05 4.92 4.49
CA ARG A 7 -12.82 3.75 5.36
C ARG A 7 -11.33 3.46 5.53
N ILE A 8 -10.57 3.46 4.44
CA ILE A 8 -9.14 3.15 4.47
C ILE A 8 -8.38 4.22 5.27
N ILE A 9 -8.63 5.50 5.01
CA ILE A 9 -7.99 6.60 5.76
C ILE A 9 -8.38 6.56 7.24
N ALA A 10 -9.61 6.15 7.58
CA ALA A 10 -10.04 6.04 8.96
C ALA A 10 -9.22 5.01 9.77
N LEU A 11 -8.62 4.00 9.13
CA LEU A 11 -7.74 3.04 9.81
C LEU A 11 -6.46 3.70 10.35
N LEU A 12 -5.98 4.75 9.70
CA LEU A 12 -4.85 5.55 10.18
C LEU A 12 -5.25 6.45 11.37
N GLY A 13 -6.51 6.88 11.41
CA GLY A 13 -6.99 7.81 12.43
C GLY A 13 -6.19 9.11 12.48
N LYS A 14 -5.57 9.37 13.63
CA LYS A 14 -4.77 10.59 13.90
C LYS A 14 -3.27 10.37 13.76
N ASP A 15 -2.84 9.16 13.43
CA ASP A 15 -1.42 8.83 13.37
C ASP A 15 -0.74 9.56 12.20
N ASP A 16 0.54 9.85 12.38
CA ASP A 16 1.37 10.45 11.34
C ASP A 16 1.55 9.43 10.18
N PRO A 17 1.15 9.77 8.95
CA PRO A 17 1.22 8.83 7.85
C PRO A 17 2.65 8.42 7.51
N LEU A 18 3.64 9.32 7.61
CA LEU A 18 5.03 8.98 7.29
C LEU A 18 5.63 8.04 8.33
N ALA A 19 5.33 8.25 9.62
CA ALA A 19 5.72 7.35 10.69
C ALA A 19 5.05 5.97 10.53
N SER A 20 3.77 5.93 10.20
CA SER A 20 3.03 4.68 9.95
C SER A 20 3.66 3.90 8.78
N LEU A 21 3.89 4.58 7.64
CA LEU A 21 4.55 4.00 6.47
C LEU A 21 5.99 3.53 6.79
N ALA A 22 6.73 4.27 7.61
CA ALA A 22 8.08 3.87 8.01
C ALA A 22 8.10 2.62 8.91
N ALA A 23 7.04 2.37 9.67
CA ALA A 23 6.94 1.21 10.56
C ALA A 23 6.47 -0.07 9.85
N THR A 24 5.75 0.05 8.72
CA THR A 24 5.17 -1.11 8.02
C THR A 24 6.19 -2.21 7.68
N PRO A 25 7.39 -1.95 7.10
CA PRO A 25 8.33 -3.01 6.76
C PRO A 25 8.75 -3.86 7.96
N GLN A 26 9.03 -3.24 9.11
CA GLN A 26 9.38 -3.96 10.33
C GLN A 26 8.22 -4.86 10.80
N ARG A 27 6.99 -4.36 10.79
CA ARG A 27 5.81 -5.15 11.17
C ARG A 27 5.59 -6.33 10.23
N LEU A 28 5.86 -6.17 8.94
CA LEU A 28 5.77 -7.26 7.97
C LEU A 28 6.88 -8.30 8.21
N GLU A 29 8.12 -7.89 8.44
CA GLU A 29 9.24 -8.80 8.75
C GLU A 29 8.94 -9.64 10.00
N GLU A 30 8.34 -9.04 11.03
CA GLU A 30 7.92 -9.76 12.25
C GLU A 30 6.80 -10.79 11.98
N LEU A 31 5.95 -10.55 10.98
CA LEU A 31 4.88 -11.47 10.59
C LEU A 31 5.37 -12.59 9.67
N LEU A 32 6.37 -12.35 8.81
CA LEU A 32 6.84 -13.29 7.78
C LEU A 32 7.04 -14.73 8.27
N PRO A 33 7.70 -15.01 9.42
CA PRO A 33 7.93 -16.38 9.88
C PRO A 33 6.65 -17.15 10.23
N ARG A 34 5.52 -16.45 10.37
CA ARG A 34 4.22 -17.01 10.79
C ARG A 34 3.24 -17.15 9.63
N LEU A 35 3.61 -16.71 8.43
CA LEU A 35 2.75 -16.69 7.26
C LEU A 35 2.96 -17.95 6.41
N GLU A 36 1.87 -18.69 6.21
CA GLU A 36 1.81 -19.72 5.18
C GLU A 36 1.48 -19.02 3.84
N PRO A 37 2.37 -19.08 2.82
CA PRO A 37 2.25 -18.24 1.62
C PRO A 37 0.90 -18.34 0.91
N ASP A 38 0.37 -19.56 0.78
CA ASP A 38 -0.83 -19.84 -0.01
C ASP A 38 -2.10 -19.95 0.85
N ARG A 39 -2.04 -19.47 2.10
CA ARG A 39 -3.19 -19.38 3.00
C ARG A 39 -3.86 -18.01 2.92
N SER A 40 -5.19 -18.00 2.82
CA SER A 40 -6.05 -16.80 2.87
C SER A 40 -6.80 -16.69 4.20
N TYR A 41 -7.18 -15.47 4.61
CA TYR A 41 -7.94 -15.27 5.85
C TYR A 41 -9.40 -15.74 5.77
N ALA A 42 -9.97 -15.84 4.56
CA ALA A 42 -11.32 -16.35 4.30
C ALA A 42 -11.45 -16.85 2.84
N PRO A 43 -12.43 -17.71 2.51
CA PRO A 43 -12.64 -18.20 1.15
C PRO A 43 -12.82 -17.05 0.13
N GLY A 44 -12.15 -17.16 -1.02
CA GLY A 44 -12.19 -16.16 -2.08
C GLY A 44 -11.44 -14.86 -1.77
N LYS A 45 -10.61 -14.84 -0.72
CA LYS A 45 -9.73 -13.71 -0.39
C LYS A 45 -8.29 -14.04 -0.74
N TRP A 46 -7.50 -13.00 -0.94
CA TRP A 46 -6.08 -13.14 -1.24
C TRP A 46 -5.34 -13.90 -0.14
N THR A 47 -4.37 -14.67 -0.60
CA THR A 47 -3.37 -15.38 0.19
C THR A 47 -2.32 -14.41 0.74
N ALA A 48 -1.52 -14.86 1.71
CA ALA A 48 -0.40 -14.06 2.23
C ALA A 48 0.57 -13.64 1.12
N ARG A 49 0.88 -14.54 0.18
CA ARG A 49 1.72 -14.28 -0.99
C ARG A 49 1.14 -13.16 -1.86
N GLU A 50 -0.14 -13.26 -2.20
CA GLU A 50 -0.80 -12.25 -3.04
C GLU A 50 -0.84 -10.89 -2.36
N ILE A 51 -1.08 -10.84 -1.05
CA ILE A 51 -1.05 -9.58 -0.28
C ILE A 51 0.35 -8.95 -0.33
N LEU A 52 1.43 -9.71 -0.12
CA LEU A 52 2.79 -9.13 -0.16
C LEU A 52 3.18 -8.68 -1.57
N CYS A 53 2.82 -9.44 -2.61
CA CYS A 53 3.05 -9.00 -4.00
C CYS A 53 2.27 -7.72 -4.29
N HIS A 54 1.01 -7.64 -3.84
CA HIS A 54 0.18 -6.45 -3.98
C HIS A 54 0.77 -5.22 -3.29
N LEU A 55 1.33 -5.37 -2.08
CA LEU A 55 2.00 -4.28 -1.38
C LEU A 55 3.21 -3.77 -2.16
N ALA A 56 4.04 -4.67 -2.70
CA ALA A 56 5.20 -4.29 -3.51
C ALA A 56 4.79 -3.52 -4.79
N ASP A 57 3.79 -4.02 -5.52
CA ASP A 57 3.31 -3.38 -6.75
C ASP A 57 2.58 -2.06 -6.47
N THR A 58 1.91 -1.96 -5.31
CA THR A 58 1.31 -0.69 -4.86
C THR A 58 2.38 0.36 -4.58
N GLU A 59 3.52 0.00 -3.96
CA GLU A 59 4.64 0.92 -3.76
C GLU A 59 5.24 1.43 -5.08
N LEU A 60 5.34 0.55 -6.08
CA LEU A 60 5.79 0.92 -7.41
C LEU A 60 4.83 1.93 -8.05
N ALA A 61 3.53 1.60 -8.07
CA ALA A 61 2.50 2.44 -8.68
C ALA A 61 2.38 3.81 -7.98
N MET A 62 2.34 3.83 -6.65
CA MET A 62 2.25 5.05 -5.86
C MET A 62 3.52 5.88 -5.97
N GLY A 63 4.71 5.26 -5.92
CA GLY A 63 5.97 5.94 -6.14
C GLY A 63 6.05 6.63 -7.52
N PHE A 64 5.54 5.98 -8.56
CA PHE A 64 5.43 6.62 -9.88
C PHE A 64 4.48 7.82 -9.85
N ARG A 65 3.27 7.67 -9.28
CA ARG A 65 2.28 8.75 -9.15
C ARG A 65 2.83 9.96 -8.39
N PHE A 66 3.52 9.74 -7.27
CA PHE A 66 4.14 10.83 -6.49
C PHE A 66 5.04 11.70 -7.37
N ARG A 67 5.90 11.07 -8.17
CA ARG A 67 6.83 11.78 -9.07
C ARG A 67 6.09 12.53 -10.17
N GLN A 68 5.02 11.96 -10.72
CA GLN A 68 4.21 12.65 -11.72
C GLN A 68 3.50 13.88 -11.14
N ILE A 69 2.89 13.76 -9.96
CA ILE A 69 2.22 14.86 -9.26
C ILE A 69 3.18 16.00 -8.96
N LEU A 70 4.40 15.67 -8.52
CA LEU A 70 5.43 16.66 -8.21
C LEU A 70 5.98 17.34 -9.46
N ALA A 71 6.05 16.63 -10.60
CA ALA A 71 6.67 17.14 -11.83
C ALA A 71 5.71 17.79 -12.83
N GLN A 72 4.40 17.54 -12.69
CA GLN A 72 3.39 18.00 -13.66
C GLN A 72 2.26 18.73 -12.95
N ASP A 73 1.77 19.79 -13.58
CA ASP A 73 0.52 20.42 -13.19
C ASP A 73 -0.65 19.68 -13.84
N ASN A 74 -1.78 19.57 -13.13
CA ASN A 74 -3.00 18.93 -13.61
C ASN A 74 -2.82 17.47 -14.09
N HIS A 75 -1.92 16.72 -13.44
CA HIS A 75 -1.67 15.32 -13.80
C HIS A 75 -2.93 14.45 -13.60
N THR A 76 -3.27 13.62 -14.59
CA THR A 76 -4.30 12.58 -14.45
C THR A 76 -3.62 11.24 -14.19
N VAL A 77 -3.88 10.63 -13.04
CA VAL A 77 -3.23 9.35 -12.69
C VAL A 77 -3.79 8.20 -13.52
N GLN A 78 -2.90 7.30 -13.94
CA GLN A 78 -3.30 6.03 -14.56
C GLN A 78 -3.85 5.08 -13.49
N PRO A 79 -5.10 4.61 -13.60
CA PRO A 79 -5.62 3.55 -12.75
C PRO A 79 -5.01 2.19 -13.08
N PHE A 80 -5.09 1.27 -12.13
CA PHE A 80 -4.67 -0.11 -12.32
C PHE A 80 -5.68 -1.06 -11.68
N ASP A 81 -5.88 -2.21 -12.32
CA ASP A 81 -6.72 -3.28 -11.81
C ASP A 81 -5.88 -4.24 -10.96
N GLN A 82 -6.00 -4.09 -9.63
CA GLN A 82 -5.25 -4.90 -8.67
C GLN A 82 -5.60 -6.39 -8.74
N ASP A 83 -6.82 -6.75 -9.10
CA ASP A 83 -7.24 -8.15 -9.18
C ASP A 83 -6.66 -8.80 -10.45
N ALA A 84 -6.63 -8.05 -11.56
CA ALA A 84 -5.95 -8.47 -12.77
C ALA A 84 -4.43 -8.65 -12.58
N TRP A 85 -3.80 -7.80 -11.76
CA TRP A 85 -2.39 -7.97 -11.40
C TRP A 85 -2.21 -9.18 -10.49
N ALA A 86 -3.07 -9.33 -9.47
CA ALA A 86 -3.02 -10.44 -8.53
C ALA A 86 -3.16 -11.82 -9.16
N ALA A 87 -3.90 -11.93 -10.27
CA ALA A 87 -3.99 -13.15 -11.07
C ALA A 87 -2.63 -13.70 -11.56
N ARG A 88 -1.56 -12.91 -11.49
CA ARG A 88 -0.20 -13.29 -11.88
C ARG A 88 0.75 -13.57 -10.71
N TYR A 89 0.31 -13.37 -9.48
CA TYR A 89 1.16 -13.54 -8.29
C TYR A 89 1.35 -15.01 -7.89
N GLY A 90 0.55 -15.92 -8.45
CA GLY A 90 0.67 -17.36 -8.22
C GLY A 90 2.09 -17.86 -8.48
N GLY A 91 2.73 -18.40 -7.44
CA GLY A 91 4.09 -18.95 -7.52
C GLY A 91 5.23 -17.93 -7.34
N LEU A 92 4.97 -16.62 -7.26
CA LEU A 92 6.03 -15.63 -7.00
C LEU A 92 6.64 -15.82 -5.61
N PRO A 93 7.97 -15.64 -5.43
CA PRO A 93 8.60 -15.82 -4.12
C PRO A 93 8.13 -14.76 -3.12
N MET A 94 7.41 -15.19 -2.07
CA MET A 94 6.85 -14.29 -1.05
C MET A 94 7.92 -13.41 -0.39
N ARG A 95 9.12 -13.96 -0.13
CA ARG A 95 10.24 -13.20 0.44
C ARG A 95 10.76 -12.11 -0.49
N LEU A 96 10.86 -12.39 -1.80
CA LEU A 96 11.28 -11.39 -2.78
C LEU A 96 10.27 -10.24 -2.89
N ALA A 97 8.97 -10.54 -2.81
CA ALA A 97 7.93 -9.51 -2.79
C ALA A 97 8.09 -8.58 -1.58
N PHE A 98 8.35 -9.14 -0.39
CA PHE A 98 8.65 -8.35 0.80
C PHE A 98 9.90 -7.47 0.63
N GLU A 99 11.03 -8.05 0.19
CA GLU A 99 12.28 -7.30 -0.01
C GLU A 99 12.11 -6.17 -1.05
N THR A 100 11.30 -6.41 -2.08
CA THR A 100 10.94 -5.39 -3.08
C THR A 100 10.11 -4.27 -2.46
N PHE A 101 9.08 -4.62 -1.67
CA PHE A 101 8.28 -3.65 -0.93
C PHE A 101 9.15 -2.81 0.01
N GLU A 102 10.04 -3.44 0.79
CA GLU A 102 10.91 -2.76 1.75
C GLU A 102 11.83 -1.75 1.05
N ALA A 103 12.49 -2.16 -0.05
CA ALA A 103 13.36 -1.30 -0.81
C ALA A 103 12.62 -0.11 -1.44
N LEU A 104 11.46 -0.35 -2.05
CA LEU A 104 10.64 0.72 -2.65
C LEU A 104 10.09 1.67 -1.59
N ARG A 105 9.64 1.16 -0.45
CA ARG A 105 9.16 1.97 0.68
C ARG A 105 10.27 2.87 1.21
N ALA A 106 11.48 2.35 1.41
CA ALA A 106 12.62 3.15 1.85
C ALA A 106 12.93 4.27 0.83
N TRP A 107 12.93 3.94 -0.46
CA TRP A 107 13.17 4.89 -1.54
C TRP A 107 12.11 5.98 -1.64
N ASN A 108 10.83 5.61 -1.54
CA ASN A 108 9.72 6.55 -1.58
C ASN A 108 9.67 7.43 -0.32
N LEU A 109 9.96 6.90 0.87
CA LEU A 109 10.04 7.69 2.10
C LEU A 109 11.16 8.73 2.07
N ALA A 110 12.31 8.42 1.45
CA ALA A 110 13.39 9.38 1.27
C ALA A 110 12.93 10.61 0.46
N LEU A 111 12.12 10.40 -0.58
CA LEU A 111 11.48 11.49 -1.32
C LEU A 111 10.45 12.24 -0.44
N LEU A 112 9.50 11.52 0.16
CA LEU A 112 8.38 12.12 0.88
C LEU A 112 8.81 12.98 2.08
N ARG A 113 9.89 12.59 2.78
CA ARG A 113 10.44 13.35 3.92
C ARG A 113 11.03 14.70 3.54
N GLY A 114 11.39 14.90 2.27
CA GLY A 114 11.96 16.15 1.77
C GLY A 114 10.93 17.13 1.21
N LEU A 115 9.64 16.76 1.19
CA LEU A 115 8.59 17.58 0.60
C LEU A 115 8.19 18.74 1.51
N SER A 116 7.91 19.89 0.89
CA SER A 116 7.32 21.04 1.57
C SER A 116 5.81 20.88 1.78
N GLU A 117 5.21 21.76 2.58
CA GLU A 117 3.75 21.80 2.72
C GLU A 117 3.06 22.13 1.38
N GLU A 118 3.68 22.94 0.51
CA GLU A 118 3.16 23.25 -0.82
C GLU A 118 3.18 22.01 -1.74
N ASP A 119 4.27 21.23 -1.71
CA ASP A 119 4.37 19.99 -2.47
C ASP A 119 3.28 18.99 -2.09
N LEU A 120 2.96 18.90 -0.80
CA LEU A 120 1.92 18.01 -0.28
C LEU A 120 0.50 18.43 -0.70
N GLU A 121 0.28 19.70 -1.00
CA GLU A 121 -0.99 20.21 -1.53
C GLU A 121 -1.12 20.12 -3.05
N ARG A 122 -0.05 19.74 -3.77
CA ARG A 122 -0.15 19.45 -5.21
C ARG A 122 -1.16 18.33 -5.45
N THR A 123 -1.90 18.45 -6.55
CA THR A 123 -3.04 17.57 -6.84
C THR A 123 -2.88 16.80 -8.14
N CYS A 124 -3.61 15.70 -8.23
CA CYS A 124 -3.90 14.99 -9.47
C CYS A 124 -5.38 14.67 -9.60
N TYR A 125 -5.83 14.45 -10.83
CA TYR A 125 -7.17 13.92 -11.11
C TYR A 125 -7.15 12.39 -11.12
N HIS A 126 -8.05 11.76 -10.37
CA HIS A 126 -8.24 10.31 -10.35
C HIS A 126 -9.47 9.92 -11.19
N PRO A 127 -9.30 9.36 -12.40
CA PRO A 127 -10.41 9.24 -13.36
C PRO A 127 -11.50 8.25 -12.93
N GLU A 128 -11.17 7.18 -12.20
CA GLU A 128 -12.21 6.24 -11.68
C GLU A 128 -13.02 6.81 -10.51
N ARG A 129 -12.49 7.81 -9.82
CA ARG A 129 -13.17 8.45 -8.67
C ARG A 129 -13.80 9.78 -9.08
N GLU A 130 -13.45 10.27 -10.26
CA GLU A 130 -13.82 11.57 -10.80
C GLU A 130 -13.53 12.73 -9.83
N GLU A 131 -12.50 12.58 -9.00
CA GLU A 131 -12.13 13.52 -7.94
C GLU A 131 -10.68 14.01 -8.12
N TRP A 132 -10.44 15.25 -7.72
CA TRP A 132 -9.08 15.78 -7.53
C TRP A 132 -8.58 15.41 -6.14
N GLU A 133 -7.41 14.80 -6.07
CA GLU A 133 -6.81 14.30 -4.84
C GLU A 133 -5.44 14.95 -4.63
N SER A 134 -5.17 15.44 -3.42
CA SER A 134 -3.85 15.96 -3.08
C SER A 134 -2.85 14.84 -2.80
N LEU A 135 -1.56 15.13 -2.98
CA LEU A 135 -0.49 14.22 -2.62
C LEU A 135 -0.58 13.82 -1.14
N ARG A 136 -0.93 14.76 -0.26
CA ARG A 136 -1.21 14.49 1.16
C ARG A 136 -2.30 13.43 1.34
N LEU A 137 -3.41 13.54 0.61
CA LEU A 137 -4.49 12.57 0.69
C LEU A 137 -4.02 11.18 0.27
N LEU A 138 -3.24 11.09 -0.81
CA LEU A 138 -2.69 9.84 -1.31
C LEU A 138 -1.72 9.18 -0.32
N VAL A 139 -0.85 9.97 0.32
CA VAL A 139 0.08 9.48 1.36
C VAL A 139 -0.69 8.96 2.58
N ARG A 140 -1.74 9.67 3.02
CA ARG A 140 -2.63 9.20 4.09
C ARG A 140 -3.39 7.93 3.72
N PHE A 141 -3.87 7.85 2.48
CA PHE A 141 -4.53 6.66 1.96
C PHE A 141 -3.58 5.45 1.95
N LEU A 142 -2.34 5.62 1.47
CA LEU A 142 -1.34 4.55 1.44
C LEU A 142 -1.04 4.03 2.86
N ALA A 143 -0.92 4.91 3.85
CA ALA A 143 -0.70 4.51 5.24
C ALA A 143 -1.89 3.72 5.80
N GLY A 144 -3.13 4.13 5.51
CA GLY A 144 -4.32 3.36 5.87
C GLY A 144 -4.43 2.02 5.12
N HIS A 145 -3.98 1.98 3.87
CA HIS A 145 -3.98 0.80 3.01
C HIS A 145 -3.03 -0.29 3.54
N ASP A 146 -1.83 0.11 3.98
CA ASP A 146 -0.91 -0.76 4.71
C ASP A 146 -1.55 -1.37 5.95
N LEU A 147 -2.18 -0.53 6.80
CA LEU A 147 -2.83 -0.99 8.04
C LEU A 147 -3.95 -2.00 7.75
N ASN A 148 -4.71 -1.80 6.66
CA ASN A 148 -5.72 -2.75 6.22
C ASN A 148 -5.10 -4.12 5.89
N HIS A 149 -3.99 -4.15 5.15
CA HIS A 149 -3.33 -5.42 4.77
C HIS A 149 -2.55 -6.06 5.90
N LEU A 150 -1.92 -5.28 6.78
CA LEU A 150 -1.32 -5.78 8.02
C LEU A 150 -2.37 -6.53 8.86
N GLY A 151 -3.57 -5.96 9.04
CA GLY A 151 -4.64 -6.64 9.76
C GLY A 151 -5.07 -7.97 9.10
N GLN A 152 -5.07 -8.05 7.77
CA GLN A 152 -5.35 -9.32 7.07
C GLN A 152 -4.25 -10.36 7.29
N LEU A 153 -2.98 -9.94 7.22
CA LEU A 153 -1.82 -10.82 7.47
C LEU A 153 -1.75 -11.28 8.92
N GLU A 154 -2.10 -10.43 9.88
CA GLU A 154 -2.21 -10.78 11.30
C GLU A 154 -3.26 -11.89 11.53
N VAL A 155 -4.41 -11.80 10.85
CA VAL A 155 -5.43 -12.87 10.89
C VAL A 155 -4.87 -14.17 10.31
N ILE A 156 -4.21 -14.13 9.15
CA ILE A 156 -3.61 -15.32 8.52
C ILE A 156 -2.59 -15.96 9.48
N ALA A 157 -1.67 -15.16 10.03
CA ALA A 157 -0.65 -15.63 10.98
C ALA A 157 -1.25 -16.25 12.25
N SER A 158 -2.41 -15.76 12.71
CA SER A 158 -3.12 -16.31 13.87
C SER A 158 -3.80 -17.66 13.60
N GLN A 159 -4.15 -17.94 12.34
CA GLN A 159 -4.72 -19.21 11.91
C GLN A 159 -3.64 -20.29 11.75
N SER A 160 -2.43 -19.91 11.33
CA SER A 160 -1.29 -20.84 11.17
C SER A 160 -0.78 -21.37 12.50
N ALA A 161 -0.84 -20.57 13.58
CA ALA A 161 -0.39 -20.99 14.92
C ALA A 161 -1.32 -22.01 15.61
N ARG A 162 -2.48 -22.34 15.02
CA ARG A 162 -3.48 -23.28 15.60
C ARG A 162 -3.59 -24.60 14.86
N GLY A 163 -2.85 -24.79 13.77
CA GLY A 163 -2.77 -26.05 13.03
C GLY A 163 -1.47 -26.76 13.35
#